data_AF-A0A9E0V3B7-F1
#
_entry.id   AF-A0A9E0V3B7-F1
#
_cell.length_a   1.000
_cell.length_b   1.000
_cell.length_c   1.000
_cell.angle_alpha   90.00
_cell.angle_beta   90.00
_cell.angle_gamma   90.00
#
_symmetry.space_group_name_H-M   'P 1'
#
loop_
_entity.id
_entity.type
_entity.pdbx_description
1 polymer ?
#
loop_
_entity_poly.entity_id
_entity_poly.type
_entity_poly.pdbx_seq_one_letter_code
_entity_poly.pdbx_strand_id
1 'polypeptide(L)'
;MYIKNQSFSDEDTLLEMLFDFSLGDETPIISEHKANIEQDLLQNETFQNYLPTIKDEEERLEIETEERLIRLAEALMNQFEKFTVHNQKLFGLKNKEETLLYSIDLV
;
A
#
# COMPACT_ATOMS: atom_id res chain seq x y z
N MET A 1 17.74 -3.09 3.06
CA MET A 1 16.69 -2.70 2.11
C MET A 1 17.29 -1.71 1.12
N TYR A 2 17.30 -2.00 -0.17
CA TYR A 2 17.93 -1.13 -1.18
C TYR A 2 16.86 -0.63 -2.13
N ILE A 3 16.31 0.53 -1.81
CA ILE A 3 15.27 1.17 -2.63
C ILE A 3 15.96 1.74 -3.88
N LYS A 4 15.76 1.09 -5.03
CA LYS A 4 16.33 1.56 -6.29
C LYS A 4 15.50 2.72 -6.82
N ASN A 5 16.17 3.70 -7.42
CA ASN A 5 15.48 4.71 -8.21
C ASN A 5 14.87 4.02 -9.43
N GLN A 6 13.55 3.97 -9.50
CA GLN A 6 12.83 3.25 -10.55
C GLN A 6 11.47 3.85 -10.81
N SER A 7 10.88 3.49 -11.95
CA SER A 7 9.65 4.10 -12.45
C SER A 7 8.86 2.97 -13.12
N PHE A 8 7.68 2.65 -12.60
CA PHE A 8 6.94 1.42 -12.88
C PHE A 8 5.42 1.67 -12.88
N SER A 9 4.65 0.71 -13.36
CA SER A 9 3.18 0.83 -13.49
C SER A 9 2.44 -0.48 -13.24
N ASP A 10 3.16 -1.54 -12.89
CA ASP A 10 2.62 -2.85 -12.54
C ASP A 10 2.32 -2.94 -11.04
N GLU A 11 1.33 -3.77 -10.72
CA GLU A 11 0.82 -3.98 -9.37
C GLU A 11 1.84 -4.68 -8.46
N ASP A 12 2.53 -5.71 -8.98
CA ASP A 12 3.51 -6.49 -8.22
C ASP A 12 4.62 -5.58 -7.68
N THR A 13 5.21 -4.74 -8.52
CA THR A 13 6.23 -3.77 -8.08
C THR A 13 5.64 -2.74 -7.11
N LEU A 14 4.38 -2.33 -7.28
CA LEU A 14 3.74 -1.42 -6.34
C LEU A 14 3.56 -2.06 -4.96
N LEU A 15 3.13 -3.32 -4.89
CA LEU A 15 2.98 -4.07 -3.64
C LEU A 15 4.31 -4.18 -2.91
N GLU A 16 5.37 -4.56 -3.61
CA GLU A 16 6.73 -4.59 -3.04
C GLU A 16 7.12 -3.22 -2.48
N MET A 17 6.88 -2.14 -3.23
CA MET A 17 7.21 -0.79 -2.76
C MET A 17 6.32 -0.35 -1.59
N LEU A 18 5.02 -0.66 -1.57
CA LEU A 18 4.13 -0.29 -0.46
C LEU A 18 4.52 -1.03 0.82
N PHE A 19 4.88 -2.31 0.72
CA PHE A 19 5.44 -3.05 1.83
C PHE A 19 6.75 -2.40 2.29
N ASP A 20 7.65 -2.12 1.36
CA ASP A 20 8.96 -1.56 1.66
C ASP A 20 8.88 -0.18 2.35
N PHE A 21 7.95 0.67 1.89
CA PHE A 21 7.72 2.01 2.39
C PHE A 21 6.78 2.10 3.59
N SER A 22 6.13 1.00 3.98
CA SER A 22 5.23 0.95 5.14
C SER A 22 5.92 1.28 6.46
N LEU A 23 7.25 1.15 6.52
CA LEU A 23 8.08 1.49 7.67
C LEU A 23 8.44 2.98 7.75
N GLY A 24 8.15 3.75 6.70
CA GLY A 24 8.42 5.18 6.63
C GLY A 24 7.22 6.04 7.05
N ASP A 25 7.34 7.33 6.76
CA ASP A 25 6.27 8.30 6.94
C ASP A 25 5.30 8.23 5.76
N GLU A 26 4.02 8.02 6.07
CA GLU A 26 2.95 8.11 5.10
C GLU A 26 2.39 9.53 4.98
N THR A 27 1.92 9.87 3.78
CA THR A 27 1.24 11.13 3.54
C THR A 27 -0.26 11.03 3.86
N PRO A 28 -0.97 12.17 4.04
CA PRO A 28 -2.41 12.15 4.34
C PRO A 28 -3.27 11.38 3.34
N ILE A 29 -2.89 11.37 2.05
CA ILE A 29 -3.60 10.61 1.01
C ILE A 29 -3.53 9.09 1.28
N ILE A 30 -2.39 8.60 1.77
CA ILE A 30 -2.24 7.20 2.14
C ILE A 30 -3.04 6.89 3.40
N SER A 31 -2.96 7.74 4.43
CA SER A 31 -3.73 7.56 5.66
C SER A 31 -5.24 7.54 5.38
N GLU A 32 -5.73 8.39 4.48
CA GLU A 32 -7.13 8.42 4.05
C GLU A 32 -7.53 7.12 3.33
N HIS A 33 -6.71 6.65 2.39
CA HIS A 33 -6.96 5.36 1.72
C HIS A 33 -6.98 4.20 2.71
N LYS A 34 -6.01 4.12 3.63
CA LYS A 34 -5.99 3.09 4.69
C LYS A 34 -7.25 3.15 5.54
N ALA A 35 -7.68 4.34 5.97
CA ALA A 35 -8.89 4.49 6.76
C ALA A 35 -10.15 4.01 6.00
N ASN A 36 -10.26 4.33 4.71
CA ASN A 36 -11.36 3.85 3.86
C ASN A 36 -11.32 2.33 3.70
N ILE A 37 -10.14 1.75 3.48
CA ILE A 37 -9.94 0.30 3.37
C ILE A 37 -10.36 -0.40 4.67
N GLU A 38 -10.02 0.13 5.85
CA GLU A 38 -10.48 -0.44 7.11
C GLU A 38 -12.01 -0.41 7.21
N GLN A 39 -12.66 0.69 6.81
CA GLN A 39 -14.12 0.76 6.82
C GLN A 39 -14.75 -0.27 5.86
N ASP A 40 -14.17 -0.44 4.68
CA ASP A 40 -14.65 -1.42 3.69
C ASP A 40 -14.45 -2.85 4.20
N LEU A 41 -13.31 -3.15 4.81
CA LEU A 41 -13.02 -4.47 5.39
C LEU A 41 -13.93 -4.78 6.58
N LEU A 42 -14.30 -3.78 7.39
CA LEU A 42 -15.27 -3.94 8.47
C LEU A 42 -16.68 -4.26 7.96
N GLN A 43 -17.04 -3.79 6.77
CA GLN A 43 -18.32 -4.07 6.13
C GLN A 43 -18.30 -5.32 5.24
N ASN A 44 -17.11 -5.85 4.92
CA ASN A 44 -16.95 -7.04 4.09
C ASN A 44 -17.25 -8.32 4.89
N GLU A 45 -18.49 -8.77 4.85
CA GLU A 45 -18.93 -10.00 5.53
C GLU A 45 -18.10 -11.23 5.17
N THR A 46 -17.65 -11.35 3.92
CA THR A 46 -16.81 -12.48 3.49
C THR A 46 -15.48 -12.48 4.24
N PHE A 47 -14.83 -11.32 4.31
CA PHE A 47 -13.55 -11.17 5.01
C PHE A 47 -13.70 -11.35 6.52
N GLN A 48 -14.72 -10.71 7.12
CA GLN A 48 -15.02 -10.83 8.56
C GLN A 48 -15.36 -12.26 8.98
N ASN A 49 -15.98 -13.05 8.10
CA ASN A 49 -16.28 -14.45 8.37
C ASN A 49 -15.10 -15.38 8.08
N TYR A 50 -14.20 -15.01 7.17
CA TYR A 50 -13.05 -15.83 6.79
C TYR A 50 -11.93 -15.76 7.83
N LEU A 51 -11.55 -14.57 8.29
CA LEU A 51 -10.42 -14.39 9.22
C LEU A 51 -10.49 -15.26 10.49
N PRO A 52 -11.65 -15.41 11.17
CA PRO A 52 -11.76 -16.26 12.35
C PRO A 52 -11.63 -17.76 12.06
N THR A 53 -11.72 -18.19 10.80
CA THR A 53 -11.54 -19.61 10.43
C THR A 53 -10.07 -20.03 10.43
N ILE A 54 -9.16 -19.06 10.33
CA ILE A 54 -7.71 -19.25 10.40
C ILE A 54 -7.34 -19.37 11.88
N LYS A 55 -6.85 -20.56 12.26
CA LYS A 55 -6.52 -20.88 13.66
C LYS A 55 -5.12 -20.43 14.05
N ASP A 56 -4.24 -20.33 13.08
CA ASP A 56 -2.88 -19.86 13.27
C ASP A 56 -2.87 -18.33 13.30
N GLU A 57 -2.27 -17.76 14.35
CA GLU A 57 -2.27 -16.32 14.56
C GLU A 57 -1.33 -15.61 13.57
N GLU A 58 -0.20 -16.23 13.23
CA GLU A 58 0.77 -15.67 12.29
C GLU A 58 0.15 -15.66 10.88
N GLU A 59 -0.43 -16.77 10.45
CA GLU A 59 -1.14 -16.86 9.16
C GLU A 59 -2.28 -15.84 9.06
N ARG A 60 -3.05 -15.66 10.15
CA ARG A 60 -4.14 -14.68 10.17
C ARG A 60 -3.61 -13.25 10.01
N LEU A 61 -2.53 -12.89 10.71
CA LEU A 61 -1.91 -11.57 10.63
C LEU A 61 -1.29 -11.30 9.25
N GLU A 62 -0.70 -12.32 8.64
CA GLU A 62 -0.17 -12.24 7.27
C GLU A 62 -1.28 -11.93 6.26
N ILE A 63 -2.36 -12.71 6.27
CA ILE A 63 -3.52 -12.51 5.38
C ILE A 63 -4.16 -11.14 5.61
N GLU A 64 -4.28 -10.74 6.86
CA GLU A 64 -4.78 -9.41 7.24
C GLU A 64 -3.95 -8.27 6.68
N THR A 65 -2.62 -8.43 6.67
CA THR A 65 -1.69 -7.41 6.18
C THR A 65 -1.68 -7.39 4.64
N GLU A 66 -1.66 -8.57 4.02
CA GLU A 66 -1.64 -8.74 2.57
C GLU A 66 -2.91 -8.17 1.93
N GLU A 67 -4.10 -8.50 2.45
CA GLU A 67 -5.38 -7.99 1.92
C GLU A 67 -5.43 -6.45 1.94
N ARG A 68 -4.91 -5.82 3.00
CA ARG A 68 -4.86 -4.36 3.13
C ARG A 68 -3.90 -3.74 2.12
N LEU A 69 -2.74 -4.35 1.91
CA LEU A 69 -1.76 -3.89 0.93
C LEU A 69 -2.27 -4.02 -0.49
N ILE A 70 -2.94 -5.14 -0.83
CA ILE A 70 -3.59 -5.36 -2.12
C ILE A 70 -4.61 -4.26 -2.40
N ARG A 71 -5.55 -4.03 -1.48
CA ARG A 71 -6.56 -2.98 -1.65
C ARG A 71 -5.95 -1.59 -1.78
N LEU A 72 -4.87 -1.32 -1.06
CA LEU A 72 -4.16 -0.05 -1.18
C LEU A 72 -3.49 0.09 -2.55
N ALA A 73 -2.85 -0.96 -3.06
CA ALA A 73 -2.27 -0.98 -4.39
C ALA A 73 -3.34 -0.74 -5.47
N GLU A 74 -4.46 -1.46 -5.41
CA GLU A 74 -5.59 -1.30 -6.33
C GLU A 74 -6.14 0.14 -6.29
N ALA A 75 -6.36 0.70 -5.10
CA ALA A 75 -6.84 2.07 -4.94
C ALA A 75 -5.88 3.10 -5.58
N LEU A 76 -4.58 2.93 -5.36
CA LEU A 76 -3.56 3.80 -5.93
C LEU A 76 -3.44 3.63 -7.44
N MET A 77 -3.51 2.41 -7.97
CA MET A 77 -3.50 2.15 -9.42
C MET A 77 -4.72 2.73 -10.13
N ASN A 78 -5.88 2.79 -9.46
CA ASN A 78 -7.05 3.48 -9.99
C ASN A 78 -6.87 5.01 -9.98
N GLN A 79 -6.05 5.54 -9.07
CA GLN A 79 -5.83 6.97 -8.92
C GLN A 79 -4.69 7.53 -9.79
N PHE A 80 -3.61 6.77 -9.95
CA PHE A 80 -2.36 7.18 -10.59
C PHE A 80 -2.04 6.33 -11.82
N GLU A 81 -1.40 6.93 -12.82
CA GLU A 81 -1.03 6.25 -14.07
C GLU A 81 0.30 5.50 -13.96
N LYS A 82 1.19 5.97 -13.08
CA LYS A 82 2.54 5.46 -12.91
C LYS A 82 3.04 5.77 -11.50
N PHE A 83 4.02 5.00 -11.04
CA PHE A 83 4.72 5.24 -9.80
C PHE A 83 6.20 5.47 -10.06
N THR A 84 6.80 6.32 -9.25
CA THR A 84 8.25 6.56 -9.30
C THR A 84 8.79 6.57 -7.90
N VAL A 85 9.94 5.93 -7.75
CA VAL A 85 10.72 5.93 -6.52
C VAL A 85 12.01 6.67 -6.81
N HIS A 86 12.27 7.71 -6.03
CA HIS A 86 13.56 8.38 -6.02
C HIS A 86 13.79 9.06 -4.69
N ASN A 87 15.06 9.20 -4.29
CA ASN A 87 15.44 9.84 -3.03
C ASN A 87 14.71 9.25 -1.81
N GLN A 88 14.51 7.92 -1.80
CA GLN A 88 13.82 7.20 -0.72
C GLN A 88 12.39 7.72 -0.47
N LYS A 89 11.73 8.12 -1.55
CA LYS A 89 10.34 8.57 -1.57
C LYS A 89 9.60 7.84 -2.68
N LEU A 90 8.37 7.44 -2.38
CA LEU A 90 7.45 6.86 -3.34
C LEU A 90 6.47 7.95 -3.79
N PHE A 91 6.34 8.11 -5.09
CA PHE A 91 5.45 9.07 -5.72
C PHE A 91 4.46 8.37 -6.66
N GLY A 92 3.23 8.84 -6.68
CA GLY A 92 2.24 8.56 -7.72
C GLY A 92 2.24 9.67 -8.76
N LEU A 93 2.20 9.32 -10.04
CA LEU A 93 2.16 10.25 -11.16
C LEU A 93 0.78 10.22 -11.83
N LYS A 94 0.17 11.38 -12.02
CA LYS A 94 -1.08 11.56 -12.76
C LYS A 94 -1.00 12.84 -13.57
N ASN A 95 -1.35 12.82 -14.86
CA ASN A 95 -1.28 14.03 -15.70
C ASN A 95 0.08 14.77 -15.68
N LYS A 96 1.20 14.05 -15.51
CA LYS A 96 2.57 14.59 -15.33
C LYS A 96 2.83 15.33 -14.00
N GLU A 97 1.90 15.26 -13.05
CA GLU A 97 2.09 15.79 -11.70
C GLU A 97 2.47 14.64 -10.75
N GLU A 98 3.57 14.83 -10.02
CA GLU A 98 4.04 13.90 -9.00
C GLU A 98 3.41 14.23 -7.65
N THR A 99 2.80 13.23 -7.02
CA THR A 99 2.22 13.30 -5.68
C THR A 99 3.03 12.39 -4.76
N LEU A 100 3.56 12.94 -3.68
CA LEU A 100 4.26 12.14 -2.66
C LEU A 100 3.26 11.20 -1.97
N LEU A 101 3.62 9.93 -1.84
CA LEU A 101 2.83 8.89 -1.17
C LEU A 101 3.48 8.49 0.16
N TYR A 102 4.76 8.16 0.13
CA TYR A 102 5.55 7.81 1.31
C TYR A 102 6.95 8.41 1.26
N SER A 103 7.56 8.60 2.42
CA SER A 103 8.97 8.96 2.56
C SER A 103 9.62 8.17 3.68
N ILE A 104 10.81 7.64 3.43
CA ILE A 104 11.64 7.05 4.49
C ILE A 104 12.73 8.07 4.82
N ASP A 105 12.77 8.53 6.07
CA ASP A 105 13.90 9.30 6.60
C ASP A 105 14.82 8.34 7.35
N LEU A 106 15.88 7.88 6.69
CA LEU A 106 16.96 7.16 7.37
C LEU A 106 17.82 8.18 8.11
N VAL A 107 17.53 8.38 9.40
CA VAL A 107 18.43 9.09 10.34
C VAL A 107 19.69 8.26 10.57
#